data_AF-A0A6H5J2U5-F1
#
_entry.id   AF-A0A6H5J2U5-F1
#
_cell.length_a   1.000
_cell.length_b   1.000
_cell.length_c   1.000
_cell.angle_alpha   90.00
_cell.angle_beta   90.00
_cell.angle_gamma   90.00
#
_symmetry.space_group_name_H-M   'P 1'
#
loop_
_entity.id
_entity.type
_entity.pdbx_description
1 polymer ?
#
loop_
_entity_poly.entity_id
_entity_poly.type
_entity_poly.pdbx_seq_one_letter_code
_entity_poly.pdbx_strand_id
1 'polypeptide(L)'
;MNDSSRLQERLAQLNLLDKRWILTGVERVEDFKELDASIVPPNRVLMLVDSSAYDKVMSNKLLPWEAPEDPKKQKQRQLMWHMKDALAYAGPSAEVIRLDCKCKTEDKCECKAEDIVALILARLSEPGPFLPHRVGRAPTPPPRPEEIEYEPDDDPDVSVFAEIREPEPILPLI
;
A
#
# COMPACT_ATOMS: atom_id res chain seq x y z
N MET A 1 -13.51 -19.65 16.88
CA MET A 1 -13.22 -18.90 15.63
C MET A 1 -12.27 -17.77 16.00
N ASN A 2 -11.09 -17.69 15.38
CA ASN A 2 -10.07 -16.67 15.67
C ASN A 2 -10.51 -15.30 15.12
N ASP A 3 -10.21 -14.22 15.83
CA ASP A 3 -10.56 -12.85 15.42
C ASP A 3 -9.94 -12.43 14.09
N SER A 4 -8.79 -13.01 13.73
CA SER A 4 -8.15 -12.84 12.42
C SER A 4 -9.04 -13.34 11.26
N SER A 5 -9.71 -14.47 11.44
CA SER A 5 -10.61 -15.04 10.42
C SER A 5 -11.83 -14.17 10.18
N ARG A 6 -12.39 -13.56 11.24
CA ARG A 6 -13.52 -12.62 11.15
C ARG A 6 -13.14 -11.33 10.44
N LEU A 7 -11.91 -10.84 10.67
CA LEU A 7 -11.41 -9.65 10.01
C LEU A 7 -11.24 -9.89 8.51
N GLN A 8 -10.63 -11.02 8.12
CA GLN A 8 -10.49 -11.38 6.70
C GLN A 8 -11.84 -11.56 6.00
N GLU A 9 -12.80 -12.23 6.65
CA GLU A 9 -14.15 -12.40 6.10
C GLU A 9 -14.84 -11.05 5.86
N ARG A 10 -14.70 -10.09 6.79
CA ARG A 10 -15.24 -8.74 6.63
C ARG A 10 -14.55 -7.93 5.54
N LEU A 11 -13.22 -8.02 5.43
CA LEU A 11 -12.48 -7.34 4.36
C LEU A 11 -12.85 -7.89 2.98
N ALA A 12 -13.09 -9.20 2.89
CA ALA A 12 -13.59 -9.85 1.68
C ALA A 12 -15.01 -9.37 1.34
N GLN A 13 -15.93 -9.33 2.31
CA GLN A 13 -17.30 -8.82 2.11
C GLN A 13 -17.36 -7.37 1.60
N LEU A 14 -16.35 -6.55 1.94
CA LEU A 14 -16.25 -5.16 1.50
C LEU A 14 -15.54 -4.98 0.15
N ASN A 15 -15.18 -6.08 -0.53
CA ASN A 15 -14.37 -6.10 -1.75
C ASN A 15 -13.06 -5.28 -1.62
N LEU A 16 -12.55 -5.10 -0.41
CA LEU A 16 -11.34 -4.30 -0.18
C LEU A 16 -10.08 -5.07 -0.58
N LEU A 17 -10.14 -6.40 -0.50
CA LEU A 17 -9.11 -7.29 -1.05
C LEU A 17 -9.03 -7.15 -2.58
N ASP A 18 -10.17 -7.12 -3.26
CA ASP A 18 -10.26 -6.97 -4.72
C ASP A 18 -9.83 -5.59 -5.20
N LYS A 19 -10.02 -4.56 -4.36
CA LYS A 19 -9.54 -3.20 -4.65
C LYS A 19 -8.01 -3.09 -4.52
N ARG A 20 -7.31 -4.08 -3.95
CA ARG A 20 -5.83 -4.19 -3.87
C ARG A 20 -5.10 -3.12 -3.02
N TRP A 21 -5.78 -2.55 -2.02
CA TRP A 21 -5.21 -1.46 -1.19
C TRP A 21 -4.67 -1.92 0.18
N ILE A 22 -4.88 -3.17 0.58
CA ILE A 22 -4.60 -3.61 1.95
C ILE A 22 -3.76 -4.87 1.96
N LEU A 23 -2.55 -4.76 2.47
CA LEU A 23 -1.71 -5.89 2.85
C LEU A 23 -2.05 -6.29 4.28
N THR A 24 -3.01 -7.20 4.44
CA THR A 24 -3.24 -7.85 5.73
C THR A 24 -2.44 -9.13 5.84
N GLY A 25 -1.51 -9.21 6.80
CA GLY A 25 -0.87 -10.48 7.16
C GLY A 25 0.33 -10.87 6.30
N VAL A 26 1.10 -9.90 5.81
CA VAL A 26 2.42 -10.17 5.24
C VAL A 26 3.32 -10.71 6.34
N GLU A 27 3.55 -12.02 6.33
CA GLU A 27 4.46 -12.65 7.29
C GLU A 27 5.91 -12.40 6.90
N ARG A 28 6.21 -12.18 5.60
CA ARG A 28 7.57 -12.02 5.05
C ARG A 28 7.63 -10.89 4.02
N VAL A 29 8.71 -10.12 4.03
CA VAL A 29 8.90 -9.00 3.09
C VAL A 29 8.98 -9.48 1.63
N GLU A 30 9.42 -10.71 1.41
CA GLU A 30 9.47 -11.36 0.10
C GLU A 30 8.09 -11.43 -0.55
N ASP A 31 7.06 -11.85 0.20
CA ASP A 31 5.68 -11.94 -0.29
C ASP A 31 5.16 -10.55 -0.72
N PHE A 32 5.58 -9.51 0.00
CA PHE A 32 5.26 -8.12 -0.36
C PHE A 32 5.97 -7.68 -1.65
N LYS A 33 7.25 -8.03 -1.83
CA LYS A 33 7.99 -7.75 -3.08
C LYS A 33 7.37 -8.45 -4.29
N GLU A 34 6.90 -9.70 -4.12
CA GLU A 34 6.19 -10.42 -5.18
C GLU A 34 4.88 -9.72 -5.55
N LEU A 35 4.13 -9.21 -4.57
CA LEU A 35 2.92 -8.43 -4.83
C LEU A 35 3.23 -7.10 -5.53
N ASP A 36 4.32 -6.43 -5.14
CA ASP A 36 4.77 -5.17 -5.74
C ASP A 36 5.33 -5.35 -7.16
N ALA A 37 5.69 -6.58 -7.54
CA ALA A 37 6.06 -6.95 -8.91
C ALA A 37 4.85 -7.24 -9.82
N SER A 38 3.63 -7.22 -9.28
CA SER A 38 2.42 -7.48 -10.08
C SER A 38 2.12 -6.36 -11.09
N ILE A 39 1.24 -6.65 -12.05
CA ILE A 39 0.83 -5.69 -13.10
C ILE A 39 0.23 -4.41 -12.52
N VAL A 40 -0.38 -4.49 -11.33
CA VAL A 40 -0.98 -3.35 -10.62
C VAL A 40 -0.52 -3.40 -9.17
N PRO A 41 0.66 -2.84 -8.85
CA PRO A 41 1.21 -2.88 -7.51
C PRO A 41 0.39 -2.04 -6.53
N PRO A 42 0.41 -2.38 -5.22
CA PRO A 42 -0.25 -1.60 -4.20
C PRO A 42 0.42 -0.22 -4.04
N ASN A 43 -0.31 0.83 -4.42
CA ASN A 43 0.15 2.22 -4.29
C ASN A 43 0.18 2.71 -2.83
N ARG A 44 -0.55 2.03 -1.94
CA ARG A 44 -0.61 2.34 -0.50
C ARG A 44 -0.50 1.05 0.30
N VAL A 45 0.33 1.06 1.34
CA VAL A 45 0.51 -0.06 2.28
C VAL A 45 0.04 0.41 3.65
N LEU A 46 -0.99 -0.21 4.18
CA LEU A 46 -1.48 0.07 5.53
C LEU A 46 -0.99 -1.02 6.48
N MET A 47 -0.17 -0.67 7.47
CA MET A 47 0.30 -1.60 8.49
C MET A 47 -0.38 -1.33 9.81
N LEU A 48 -1.13 -2.32 10.29
CA LEU A 48 -1.83 -2.23 11.56
C LEU A 48 -0.91 -2.74 12.68
N VAL A 49 -0.66 -1.90 13.69
CA VAL A 49 0.19 -2.25 14.82
C VAL A 49 -0.53 -1.93 16.12
N ASP A 50 -0.55 -2.88 17.04
CA ASP A 50 -1.09 -2.65 18.38
C ASP A 50 -0.29 -1.57 19.11
N SER A 51 -0.98 -0.78 19.93
CA SER A 51 -0.43 0.33 20.72
C SER A 51 0.81 -0.09 21.53
N SER A 52 0.80 -1.32 22.07
CA SER A 52 1.90 -1.91 22.84
C SER A 52 3.16 -2.24 22.03
N ALA A 53 3.01 -2.45 20.72
CA ALA A 53 4.06 -2.83 19.79
C ALA A 53 4.52 -1.66 18.91
N TYR A 54 3.72 -0.59 18.81
CA TYR A 54 3.96 0.57 17.97
C TYR A 54 5.35 1.19 18.21
N ASP A 55 5.67 1.51 19.47
CA ASP A 55 6.96 2.12 19.81
C ASP A 55 8.15 1.20 19.48
N LYS A 56 7.96 -0.12 19.61
CA LYS A 56 9.01 -1.12 19.30
C LYS A 56 9.26 -1.20 17.80
N VAL A 57 8.19 -1.17 16.99
CA VAL A 57 8.25 -1.17 15.52
C VAL A 57 8.89 0.13 15.01
N MET A 58 8.47 1.28 15.54
CA MET A 58 8.99 2.58 15.12
C MET A 58 10.39 2.88 15.66
N SER A 59 10.85 2.17 16.70
CA SER A 59 12.22 2.36 17.20
C SER A 59 13.27 1.79 16.22
N ASN A 60 14.29 2.59 15.92
CA ASN A 60 15.47 2.15 15.16
C ASN A 60 16.40 1.20 15.95
N LYS A 61 16.06 0.86 17.19
CA LYS A 61 16.84 -0.09 17.98
C LYS A 61 16.61 -1.50 17.41
N LEU A 62 17.58 -1.98 16.66
CA LEU A 62 17.74 -3.41 16.38
C LEU A 62 17.95 -4.08 17.74
N LEU A 63 17.00 -4.93 18.15
CA LEU A 63 17.21 -5.75 19.33
C LEU A 63 18.42 -6.67 19.04
N PRO A 64 19.40 -6.77 19.94
CA PRO A 64 20.48 -7.74 19.81
C PRO A 64 19.89 -9.12 19.52
N TRP A 65 20.47 -9.83 18.54
CA TRP A 65 20.12 -11.21 18.24
C TRP A 65 20.60 -12.10 19.39
N GLU A 66 19.81 -12.17 20.43
CA GLU A 66 19.83 -13.24 21.43
C GLU A 66 18.70 -14.19 21.04
N ALA A 67 19.04 -15.46 20.82
CA ALA A 67 18.06 -16.49 20.49
C ALA A 67 17.11 -16.65 21.70
N PRO A 68 15.81 -16.31 21.58
CA PRO A 68 14.89 -16.49 22.68
C PRO A 68 14.73 -17.98 22.98
N GLU A 69 14.81 -18.39 24.24
CA GLU A 69 14.54 -19.77 24.65
C GLU A 69 13.06 -20.17 24.43
N ASP A 70 12.16 -19.18 24.35
CA ASP A 70 10.72 -19.39 24.16
C ASP A 70 10.32 -19.27 22.66
N PRO A 71 9.74 -20.33 22.05
CA PRO A 71 9.31 -20.32 20.66
C PRO A 71 8.25 -19.26 20.34
N LYS A 72 7.41 -18.86 21.32
CA LYS A 72 6.42 -17.78 21.11
C LYS A 72 7.11 -16.42 20.93
N LYS A 73 8.11 -16.14 21.77
CA LYS A 73 8.92 -14.92 21.68
C LYS A 73 9.76 -14.90 20.41
N GLN A 74 10.25 -16.06 19.98
CA GLN A 74 10.96 -16.20 18.70
C GLN A 74 10.06 -15.84 17.51
N LYS A 75 8.84 -16.39 17.46
CA LYS A 75 7.88 -16.07 16.38
C LYS A 75 7.50 -14.58 16.38
N GLN A 76 7.28 -13.99 17.54
CA GLN A 76 6.97 -12.56 17.66
C GLN A 76 8.13 -11.67 17.21
N ARG A 77 9.38 -12.03 17.55
CA ARG A 77 10.58 -11.32 17.06
C ARG A 77 10.74 -11.42 15.54
N GLN A 78 10.54 -12.62 14.97
CA GLN A 78 10.58 -12.83 13.52
C GLN A 78 9.54 -11.97 12.80
N LEU A 79 8.30 -11.97 13.28
CA LEU A 79 7.24 -11.11 12.74
C LEU A 79 7.64 -9.63 12.77
N MET A 80 8.15 -9.15 13.91
CA MET A 80 8.59 -7.76 14.06
C MET A 80 9.75 -7.40 13.12
N TRP A 81 10.69 -8.33 12.89
CA TRP A 81 11.78 -8.15 11.91
C TRP A 81 11.24 -8.01 10.49
N HIS A 82 10.36 -8.91 10.06
CA HIS A 82 9.73 -8.85 8.75
C HIS A 82 8.88 -7.58 8.57
N MET A 83 8.18 -7.11 9.61
CA MET A 83 7.45 -5.84 9.55
C MET A 83 8.39 -4.65 9.36
N LYS A 84 9.55 -4.60 10.04
CA LYS A 84 10.53 -3.53 9.86
C LYS A 84 11.12 -3.54 8.45
N ASP A 85 11.44 -4.71 7.92
CA ASP A 85 11.94 -4.86 6.55
C ASP A 85 10.88 -4.44 5.52
N ALA A 86 9.62 -4.82 5.74
CA ALA A 86 8.51 -4.39 4.89
C ALA A 86 8.29 -2.88 4.95
N LEU A 87 8.42 -2.24 6.11
CA LEU A 87 8.36 -0.78 6.24
C LEU A 87 9.52 -0.10 5.53
N ALA A 88 10.73 -0.63 5.66
CA ALA A 88 11.92 -0.10 5.01
C ALA A 88 11.80 -0.19 3.48
N TYR A 89 11.30 -1.31 2.95
CA TYR A 89 11.05 -1.48 1.53
C TYR A 89 9.86 -0.63 1.04
N ALA A 90 8.80 -0.55 1.83
CA ALA A 90 7.64 0.26 1.50
C ALA A 90 7.95 1.76 1.45
N GLY A 91 8.86 2.23 2.31
CA GLY A 91 9.26 3.62 2.39
C GLY A 91 8.06 4.56 2.60
N PRO A 92 7.94 5.65 1.82
CA PRO A 92 6.92 6.68 2.03
C PRO A 92 5.48 6.24 1.71
N SER A 93 5.30 5.11 1.04
CA SER A 93 3.96 4.59 0.72
C SER A 93 3.42 3.64 1.79
N ALA A 94 4.17 3.37 2.84
CA ALA A 94 3.65 2.74 4.05
C ALA A 94 3.10 3.77 5.03
N GLU A 95 1.90 3.48 5.53
CA GLU A 95 1.30 4.15 6.67
C GLU A 95 1.15 3.15 7.82
N VAL A 96 1.76 3.45 8.96
CA VAL A 96 1.59 2.66 10.19
C VAL A 96 0.41 3.22 10.96
N ILE A 97 -0.62 2.41 11.11
CA ILE A 97 -1.81 2.75 11.86
C ILE A 97 -1.72 2.13 13.25
N ARG A 98 -1.66 2.98 14.27
CA ARG A 98 -1.73 2.58 15.67
C ARG A 98 -3.15 2.11 15.99
N LEU A 99 -3.28 0.88 16.45
CA LEU A 99 -4.53 0.33 16.96
C LEU A 99 -4.62 0.52 18.47
N ASP A 100 -5.57 1.33 18.92
CA ASP A 100 -5.86 1.51 20.35
C ASP A 100 -6.84 0.43 20.82
N CYS A 101 -6.33 -0.78 20.95
CA CYS A 101 -7.12 -1.93 21.35
C CYS A 101 -7.38 -1.92 22.86
N LYS A 102 -8.54 -2.44 23.27
CA LYS A 102 -8.85 -2.58 24.70
C LYS A 102 -8.04 -3.76 25.24
N CYS A 103 -6.99 -3.45 25.97
CA CYS A 103 -6.14 -4.45 26.61
C CYS A 103 -6.73 -4.86 27.95
N LYS A 104 -7.02 -6.15 28.12
CA LYS A 104 -7.39 -6.73 29.43
C LYS A 104 -6.14 -6.99 30.29
N THR A 105 -5.01 -7.28 29.63
CA THR A 105 -3.66 -7.46 30.19
C THR A 105 -2.62 -7.02 29.14
N GLU A 106 -1.35 -6.82 29.53
CA GLU A 106 -0.27 -6.41 28.61
C GLU A 106 -0.12 -7.32 27.38
N ASP A 107 -0.44 -8.62 27.53
CA ASP A 107 -0.33 -9.62 26.46
C ASP A 107 -1.67 -9.94 25.75
N LYS A 108 -2.79 -9.31 26.16
CA LYS A 108 -4.13 -9.67 25.65
C LYS A 108 -4.95 -8.43 25.34
N CYS A 109 -4.66 -7.87 24.17
CA CYS A 109 -5.40 -6.78 23.56
C CYS A 109 -6.44 -7.32 22.59
N GLU A 110 -7.71 -6.97 22.81
CA GLU A 110 -8.82 -7.33 21.93
C GLU A 110 -9.24 -6.08 21.16
N CYS A 111 -8.96 -6.09 19.86
CA CYS A 111 -9.44 -5.08 18.92
C CYS A 111 -10.73 -5.61 18.28
N LYS A 112 -11.81 -4.84 18.28
CA LYS A 112 -13.00 -5.26 17.53
C LYS A 112 -12.71 -5.14 16.04
N ALA A 113 -13.04 -6.20 15.29
CA ALA A 113 -12.90 -6.19 13.84
C ALA A 113 -13.65 -5.02 13.18
N GLU A 114 -14.77 -4.57 13.76
CA GLU A 114 -15.54 -3.44 13.25
C GLU A 114 -14.76 -2.12 13.32
N ASP A 115 -14.08 -1.89 14.44
CA ASP A 115 -13.29 -0.67 14.67
C ASP A 115 -12.08 -0.64 13.72
N ILE A 116 -11.41 -1.79 13.53
CA ILE A 116 -10.30 -1.91 12.59
C ILE A 116 -10.76 -1.64 11.15
N VAL A 117 -11.88 -2.22 10.74
CA VAL A 117 -12.43 -2.02 9.39
C VAL A 117 -12.82 -0.56 9.17
N ALA A 118 -13.48 0.07 10.13
CA ALA A 118 -13.84 1.49 10.05
C ALA A 118 -12.59 2.38 9.91
N LEU A 119 -11.52 2.07 10.64
CA LEU A 119 -10.24 2.77 10.57
C LEU A 119 -9.57 2.62 9.19
N ILE A 120 -9.56 1.41 8.64
CA ILE A 120 -9.05 1.16 7.30
C ILE A 120 -9.86 1.93 6.26
N LEU A 121 -11.20 1.88 6.33
CA LEU A 121 -12.08 2.59 5.39
C LEU A 121 -11.86 4.10 5.45
N ALA A 122 -11.69 4.67 6.65
CA ALA A 122 -11.36 6.08 6.81
C ALA A 122 -10.06 6.43 6.08
N ARG A 123 -9.00 5.63 6.25
CA ARG A 123 -7.72 5.84 5.54
C ARG A 123 -7.79 5.64 4.05
N LEU A 124 -8.60 4.69 3.58
CA LEU A 124 -8.80 4.48 2.15
C LEU A 124 -9.62 5.59 1.48
N SER A 125 -10.41 6.34 2.26
CA SER A 125 -11.15 7.50 1.74
C SER A 125 -10.26 8.72 1.46
N GLU A 126 -9.04 8.76 2.04
CA GLU A 126 -8.07 9.82 1.80
C GLU A 126 -7.32 9.57 0.47
N PRO A 127 -7.04 10.61 -0.34
CA PRO A 127 -6.34 10.45 -1.61
C PRO A 127 -4.95 9.82 -1.41
N GLY A 128 -4.63 8.83 -2.26
CA GLY A 128 -3.35 8.11 -2.30
C GLY A 128 -2.14 9.06 -2.27
N PRO A 129 -1.03 8.73 -1.57
CA PRO A 129 0.19 9.50 -1.74
C PRO A 129 0.66 9.38 -3.21
N PHE A 130 0.98 10.50 -3.85
CA PHE A 130 1.59 10.51 -5.18
C PHE A 130 3.03 10.08 -5.06
N LEU A 131 3.27 8.77 -5.20
CA LEU A 131 4.59 8.18 -5.09
C LEU A 131 4.95 7.42 -6.37
N PRO A 132 6.22 7.53 -6.81
CA PRO A 132 6.71 6.68 -7.89
C PRO A 132 6.65 5.22 -7.46
N HIS A 133 6.59 4.32 -8.44
CA HIS A 133 6.67 2.88 -8.18
C HIS A 133 7.96 2.55 -7.41
N ARG A 134 7.85 1.69 -6.40
CA ARG A 134 8.96 1.36 -5.48
C ARG A 134 10.07 0.58 -6.18
N VAL A 135 9.69 -0.23 -7.17
CA VAL A 135 10.60 -0.88 -8.10
C VAL A 135 10.67 -0.05 -9.37
N GLY A 136 11.88 0.11 -9.92
CA GLY A 136 12.07 0.65 -11.26
C GLY A 136 11.36 -0.24 -12.27
N ARG A 137 10.11 0.09 -12.58
CA ARG A 137 9.34 -0.62 -13.59
C ARG A 137 10.02 -0.34 -14.92
N ALA A 138 10.32 -1.38 -15.68
CA ALA A 138 10.62 -1.18 -17.09
C ALA A 138 9.45 -0.37 -17.68
N PRO A 139 9.71 0.70 -18.43
CA PRO A 139 8.63 1.46 -19.05
C PRO A 139 7.74 0.47 -19.77
N THR A 140 6.42 0.59 -19.57
CA THR A 140 5.45 -0.23 -20.30
C THR A 140 5.84 -0.13 -21.78
N PRO A 141 6.10 -1.26 -22.46
CA PRO A 141 6.42 -1.19 -23.88
C PRO A 141 5.29 -0.43 -24.56
N PRO A 142 5.61 0.47 -25.51
CA PRO A 142 4.59 1.21 -26.21
C PRO A 142 3.57 0.21 -26.78
N PRO A 143 2.26 0.49 -26.65
CA PRO A 143 1.24 -0.41 -27.17
C PRO A 143 1.52 -0.66 -28.65
N ARG A 144 1.37 -1.90 -29.08
CA ARG A 144 1.53 -2.21 -30.51
C ARG A 144 0.44 -1.47 -31.28
N PRO A 145 0.67 -1.03 -32.53
CA PRO A 145 -0.37 -0.37 -33.34
C PRO A 145 -1.66 -1.20 -33.46
N GLU A 146 -1.54 -2.53 -33.37
CA GLU A 146 -2.62 -3.52 -33.38
C GLU A 146 -3.47 -3.52 -32.10
N GLU A 147 -2.97 -2.96 -31.00
CA GLU A 147 -3.62 -2.89 -29.68
C GLU A 147 -4.29 -1.53 -29.42
N ILE A 148 -4.06 -0.55 -30.30
CA ILE A 148 -4.71 0.75 -30.24
C ILE A 148 -6.04 0.61 -30.98
N GLU A 149 -7.12 0.34 -30.24
CA GLU A 149 -8.47 0.43 -30.78
C GLU A 149 -8.77 1.90 -31.06
N TYR A 150 -8.77 2.26 -32.34
CA TYR A 150 -9.21 3.59 -32.80
C TYR A 150 -10.73 3.55 -32.87
N GLU A 151 -11.42 4.15 -31.88
CA GLU A 151 -12.85 4.38 -32.01
C GLU A 151 -13.04 5.46 -33.08
N PRO A 152 -13.79 5.20 -34.17
CA PRO A 152 -13.97 6.17 -35.25
C PRO A 152 -14.69 7.46 -34.82
N ASP A 153 -15.17 7.51 -33.57
CA ASP A 153 -15.83 8.66 -32.94
C ASP A 153 -14.95 9.36 -31.88
N ASP A 154 -13.68 8.99 -31.71
CA ASP A 154 -12.75 9.75 -30.86
C ASP A 154 -12.50 11.12 -31.49
N ASP A 155 -13.24 12.13 -31.01
CA ASP A 155 -13.06 13.52 -31.40
C ASP A 155 -11.61 13.95 -31.12
N PRO A 156 -10.91 14.56 -32.09
CA PRO A 156 -9.55 15.01 -31.85
C PRO A 156 -9.56 16.09 -30.76
N ASP A 157 -8.65 15.98 -29.78
CA ASP A 157 -8.51 16.97 -28.72
C ASP A 157 -8.26 18.35 -29.34
N VAL A 158 -9.26 19.22 -29.22
CA VAL A 158 -9.27 20.56 -29.81
C VAL A 158 -8.13 21.45 -29.29
N SER A 159 -7.54 21.11 -28.13
CA SER A 159 -6.39 21.82 -27.58
C SER A 159 -5.11 21.64 -28.41
N VAL A 160 -4.95 20.51 -29.10
CA VAL A 160 -3.81 20.23 -29.99
C VAL A 160 -3.80 21.19 -31.18
N PHE A 161 -4.98 21.55 -31.70
CA PHE A 161 -5.05 22.51 -32.82
C PHE A 161 -4.70 23.94 -32.41
N ALA A 162 -4.79 24.29 -31.13
CA ALA A 162 -4.35 25.58 -30.63
C ALA A 162 -2.81 25.68 -30.58
N GLU A 163 -2.13 24.54 -30.36
CA GLU A 163 -0.67 24.47 -30.29
C GLU A 163 -0.02 24.47 -31.69
N ILE A 164 -0.68 23.88 -32.69
CA ILE A 164 -0.20 23.88 -34.09
C ILE A 164 -0.44 25.24 -34.78
N ARG A 165 -1.48 25.96 -34.36
CA ARG A 165 -1.77 27.32 -34.83
C ARG A 165 -0.95 28.33 -34.03
N GLU A 166 0.38 28.27 -34.15
CA GLU A 166 1.18 29.44 -33.79
C GLU A 166 0.59 30.66 -34.54
N PRO A 167 0.32 31.79 -33.87
CA PRO A 167 -0.21 32.97 -34.54
C PRO A 167 0.80 33.41 -35.59
N GLU A 168 0.36 33.53 -36.85
CA GLU A 168 1.23 33.98 -37.93
C GLU A 168 1.94 35.28 -37.53
N PRO A 169 3.27 35.37 -37.67
CA PRO A 169 3.98 36.59 -37.35
C PRO A 169 3.48 37.70 -38.28
N ILE A 170 2.91 38.75 -37.70
CA ILE A 170 2.49 39.94 -38.43
C ILE A 170 3.76 40.63 -38.94
N LEU A 171 4.12 40.37 -40.19
CA LEU A 171 5.20 41.10 -40.84
C LEU A 171 4.73 42.53 -41.12
N PRO A 172 5.45 43.57 -40.66
CA PRO A 172 5.16 44.93 -41.06
C PRO A 172 5.42 45.05 -42.57
N LEU A 173 4.37 45.39 -43.31
CA LEU A 173 4.49 45.82 -44.70
C LEU A 173 5.30 47.13 -44.72
N ILE A 174 6.55 47.04 -45.16
CA ILE A 174 7.41 48.18 -45.52
C ILE A 174 7.33 48.37 -47.04
#